data_AF-A0A2G2V7S5-F1
#
_entry.id   AF-A0A2G2V7S5-F1
#
_cell.length_a   1.000
_cell.length_b   1.000
_cell.length_c   1.000
_cell.angle_alpha   90.00
_cell.angle_beta   90.00
_cell.angle_gamma   90.00
#
_symmetry.space_group_name_H-M   'P 1'
#
loop_
_entity.id
_entity.type
_entity.pdbx_description
1 polymer ?
#
loop_
_entity_poly.entity_id
_entity_poly.type
_entity_poly.pdbx_seq_one_letter_code
_entity_poly.pdbx_strand_id
1 'polypeptide(L)'
;MIWLGTFVTAEDALKNYESKKLEFEELAMAKRAKNGQISEKSDQESRVTNEFEKKSSMSVDENMNTSNGVEESDDELMMGTWVKISENQEVK
;
A
#
# COMPACT_ATOMS: atom_id res chain seq x y z
N MET A 1 17.15 -9.61 -4.38
CA MET A 1 16.94 -10.62 -5.45
C MET A 1 15.88 -11.59 -4.96
N ILE A 2 14.93 -11.96 -5.81
CA ILE A 2 13.86 -12.91 -5.45
C ILE A 2 14.20 -14.24 -6.11
N TRP A 3 14.26 -15.32 -5.33
CA TRP A 3 14.53 -16.66 -5.84
C TRP A 3 13.22 -17.37 -6.15
N LEU A 4 13.06 -17.86 -7.39
CA LEU A 4 11.83 -18.51 -7.86
C LEU A 4 11.83 -20.04 -7.72
N GLY A 5 12.93 -20.62 -7.25
CA GLY A 5 13.14 -22.05 -7.11
C GLY A 5 14.27 -22.59 -7.99
N THR A 6 14.48 -23.91 -7.92
CA THR A 6 15.38 -24.63 -8.83
C THR A 6 14.55 -25.34 -9.89
N PHE A 7 14.91 -25.17 -11.15
CA PHE A 7 14.25 -25.83 -12.27
C PHE A 7 15.26 -26.69 -13.01
N VAL A 8 14.81 -27.85 -13.46
CA VAL A 8 15.65 -28.79 -14.22
C VAL A 8 15.80 -28.32 -15.67
N THR A 9 14.78 -27.66 -16.21
CA THR A 9 14.74 -27.18 -17.60
C THR A 9 14.60 -25.67 -17.67
N ALA A 10 15.05 -25.09 -18.78
CA ALA A 10 14.91 -23.65 -19.02
C ALA A 10 13.44 -23.27 -19.27
N GLU A 11 12.67 -24.17 -19.89
CA GLU A 11 11.26 -23.98 -20.19
C GLU A 11 10.41 -23.89 -18.91
N ASP A 12 10.67 -24.75 -17.93
CA ASP A 12 9.96 -24.70 -16.64
C ASP A 12 10.32 -23.43 -15.86
N ALA A 13 11.59 -23.02 -15.89
CA ALA A 13 12.04 -21.78 -15.26
C ALA A 13 11.35 -20.56 -15.90
N LEU A 14 11.31 -20.52 -17.24
CA LEU A 14 10.66 -19.44 -17.99
C LEU A 14 9.16 -19.39 -17.69
N LYS A 15 8.48 -20.53 -17.72
CA LYS A 15 7.05 -20.63 -17.43
C LYS A 15 6.73 -20.14 -16.02
N ASN A 16 7.54 -20.51 -15.03
CA ASN A 16 7.36 -20.05 -13.66
C ASN A 16 7.61 -18.54 -13.54
N TYR A 17 8.67 -18.04 -14.17
CA TYR A 17 8.99 -16.62 -14.21
C TYR A 17 7.86 -15.79 -14.80
N GLU A 18 7.34 -16.15 -15.98
CA GLU A 18 6.25 -15.40 -16.62
C GLU A 18 4.98 -15.41 -15.78
N SER A 19 4.64 -16.55 -15.17
CA SER A 19 3.49 -16.65 -14.25
C SER A 19 3.64 -15.69 -13.06
N LYS A 20 4.82 -15.66 -12.44
CA LYS A 20 5.08 -14.80 -11.28
C LYS A 20 5.17 -13.32 -11.64
N LYS A 21 5.71 -13.01 -12.81
CA LYS A 21 5.80 -11.64 -13.32
C LYS A 21 4.41 -11.00 -13.41
N LEU A 22 3.43 -11.76 -13.92
CA LEU A 22 2.04 -11.29 -14.00
C LEU A 22 1.43 -11.04 -12.61
N GLU A 23 1.61 -11.97 -11.67
CA GLU A 23 1.14 -11.83 -10.29
C GLU A 23 1.69 -10.57 -9.61
N PHE A 24 2.99 -10.28 -9.81
CA PHE A 24 3.61 -9.06 -9.28
C PHE A 24 3.07 -7.78 -9.92
N GLU A 25 2.80 -7.79 -11.22
CA GLU A 25 2.22 -6.65 -11.92
C GLU A 25 0.80 -6.34 -11.42
N GLU A 26 -0.03 -7.37 -11.26
CA GLU A 26 -1.37 -7.23 -10.68
C GLU A 26 -1.31 -6.65 -9.26
N LEU A 27 -0.42 -7.19 -8.42
CA LEU A 27 -0.23 -6.68 -7.05
C LEU A 27 0.26 -5.22 -7.05
N ALA A 28 1.15 -4.85 -7.97
CA ALA A 28 1.65 -3.48 -8.10
C ALA A 28 0.52 -2.52 -8.50
N MET A 29 -0.35 -2.91 -9.42
CA MET A 29 -1.53 -2.13 -9.81
C MET A 29 -2.52 -1.97 -8.66
N ALA A 30 -2.83 -3.05 -7.93
CA ALA A 30 -3.71 -3.01 -6.77
C ALA A 30 -3.18 -2.05 -5.68
N LYS A 31 -1.87 -2.11 -5.39
CA LYS A 31 -1.22 -1.17 -4.45
C LYS A 31 -1.32 0.27 -4.95
N ARG A 32 -1.03 0.54 -6.23
CA ARG A 32 -1.16 1.88 -6.81
C ARG A 32 -2.58 2.43 -6.71
N ALA A 33 -3.60 1.59 -6.94
CA ALA A 33 -5.00 1.99 -6.80
C ALA A 33 -5.37 2.34 -5.35
N LYS A 34 -4.81 1.63 -4.36
CA LYS A 34 -4.96 1.97 -2.94
C LYS A 34 -4.25 3.27 -2.57
N ASN A 35 -3.05 3.50 -3.11
CA ASN A 35 -2.28 4.72 -2.87
C ASN A 35 -2.84 5.96 -3.59
N GLY A 36 -3.61 5.80 -4.67
CA GLY A 36 -4.30 6.92 -5.33
C GLY A 36 -5.45 7.50 -4.51
N GLN A 37 -6.07 6.71 -3.63
CA GLN A 37 -7.21 7.15 -2.79
C GLN A 37 -6.81 7.95 -1.54
N ILE A 38 -5.53 7.97 -1.17
CA ILE A 38 -5.04 8.73 -0.02
C ILE A 38 -4.48 10.12 -0.39
N SER A 39 -4.53 10.51 -1.67
CA SER A 39 -3.98 11.79 -2.15
C SER A 39 -4.98 12.96 -2.16
N GLU A 40 -6.24 12.77 -1.78
CA GLU A 40 -7.29 13.79 -1.94
C GLU A 40 -7.90 14.24 -0.61
N LYS A 41 -7.05 14.65 0.33
CA LYS A 41 -7.44 15.55 1.43
C LYS A 41 -6.22 16.17 2.12
N SER A 42 -5.47 17.00 1.41
CA SER A 42 -4.64 18.00 2.08
C SER A 42 -4.85 19.34 1.40
N ASP A 43 -5.51 20.20 2.17
CA ASP A 43 -5.45 21.67 2.14
C ASP A 43 -6.08 22.40 0.94
N GLN A 44 -7.33 22.83 1.12
CA GLN A 44 -7.66 24.26 0.96
C GLN A 44 -8.98 24.61 1.66
N GLU A 45 -8.86 24.99 2.94
CA GLU A 45 -9.77 25.94 3.55
C GLU A 45 -9.41 27.35 3.02
N SER A 46 -10.21 27.91 2.12
CA SER A 46 -10.33 29.36 2.00
C SER A 46 -11.71 29.76 1.47
N ARG A 47 -12.51 30.32 2.37
CA ARG A 47 -13.78 31.01 2.13
C ARG A 47 -13.68 32.01 0.97
N VAL A 48 -14.74 32.19 0.20
CA VAL A 48 -15.65 33.36 0.29
C VAL A 48 -16.83 33.17 -0.69
N THR A 49 -17.96 33.60 -0.17
CA THR A 49 -19.36 33.58 -0.63
C THR A 49 -19.62 34.18 -2.00
N ASN A 50 -20.48 33.54 -2.80
CA ASN A 50 -21.51 34.30 -3.53
C ASN A 50 -22.83 33.54 -3.60
N GLU A 51 -23.87 34.31 -3.31
CA GLU A 51 -25.28 34.03 -3.10
C GLU A 51 -25.96 33.37 -4.32
N PHE A 52 -26.55 32.19 -4.11
CA PHE A 52 -27.69 31.72 -4.91
C PHE A 52 -28.61 30.93 -3.98
N GLU A 53 -29.74 31.55 -3.68
CA GLU A 53 -30.76 31.06 -2.77
C GLU A 53 -31.49 29.81 -3.26
N LYS A 54 -32.08 29.12 -2.28
CA LYS A 54 -33.26 28.23 -2.35
C LYS A 54 -32.99 26.89 -3.05
N LYS A 55 -33.03 25.77 -2.35
CA LYS A 55 -34.09 25.32 -1.42
C LYS A 55 -33.78 23.86 -1.07
N SER A 56 -33.97 23.47 0.18
CA SER A 56 -34.58 22.20 0.60
C SER A 56 -34.23 21.96 2.07
N SER A 57 -35.20 22.17 2.95
CA SER A 57 -35.13 21.85 4.37
C SER A 57 -35.22 20.34 4.59
N MET A 58 -34.34 19.78 5.42
CA MET A 58 -34.66 18.69 6.34
C MET A 58 -33.55 18.60 7.40
N SER A 59 -33.91 18.94 8.63
CA SER A 59 -33.11 18.81 9.85
C SER A 59 -32.98 17.34 10.24
N VAL A 60 -31.77 16.91 10.64
CA VAL A 60 -31.54 15.73 11.49
C VAL A 60 -30.46 16.09 12.50
N ASP A 61 -30.75 15.72 13.75
CA ASP A 61 -30.15 16.19 15.00
C ASP A 61 -28.65 15.91 15.19
N GLU A 62 -28.12 16.73 16.09
CA GLU A 62 -26.80 16.71 16.71
C GLU A 62 -26.55 15.42 17.52
N ASN A 63 -25.46 14.72 17.21
CA ASN A 63 -24.81 13.79 18.11
C ASN A 63 -23.31 14.02 18.03
N MET A 64 -22.79 14.65 19.09
CA MET A 64 -21.38 14.80 19.36
C MET A 64 -20.88 13.50 20.02
N ASN A 65 -20.19 12.65 19.28
CA ASN A 65 -19.20 11.75 19.85
C ASN A 65 -17.88 11.84 19.09
N THR A 66 -16.97 12.59 19.69
CA THR A 66 -15.54 12.44 19.51
C THR A 66 -15.15 10.98 19.62
N SER A 67 -14.60 10.41 18.55
CA SER A 67 -13.65 9.31 18.66
C SER A 67 -12.51 9.60 17.69
N ASN A 68 -11.44 10.17 18.25
CA ASN A 68 -10.11 10.04 17.66
C ASN A 68 -9.76 8.55 17.69
N GLY A 69 -9.55 7.95 16.54
CA GLY A 69 -9.10 6.58 16.43
C GLY A 69 -8.57 6.35 15.03
N VAL A 70 -7.40 6.91 14.76
CA VAL A 70 -6.55 6.44 13.67
C VAL A 70 -6.14 5.03 14.05
N GLU A 71 -6.76 4.03 13.43
CA GLU A 71 -6.30 2.65 13.54
C GLU A 71 -5.46 2.40 12.30
N GLU A 72 -4.18 2.70 12.47
CA GLU A 72 -3.15 2.58 11.47
C GLU A 72 -3.09 1.12 11.00
N SER A 73 -3.18 0.97 9.68
CA SER A 73 -2.75 -0.25 9.01
C SER A 73 -1.31 -0.52 9.39
N ASP A 74 -1.03 -1.71 9.90
CA ASP A 74 0.19 -2.42 9.54
C ASP A 74 0.02 -3.87 9.95
N ASP A 75 -0.14 -4.75 8.97
CA ASP A 75 0.31 -6.13 9.14
C ASP A 75 1.82 -6.03 9.39
N GLU A 76 2.19 -5.85 10.66
CA GLU A 76 3.54 -5.69 11.18
C GLU A 76 4.29 -7.00 10.87
N LEU A 77 4.74 -7.11 9.62
CA LEU A 77 5.65 -8.12 9.14
C LEU A 77 6.90 -7.99 10.00
N MET A 78 7.03 -8.84 11.02
CA MET A 78 8.18 -8.87 11.89
C MET A 78 9.45 -9.02 11.04
N MET A 79 10.13 -7.90 10.79
CA MET A 79 11.39 -7.88 10.08
C MET A 79 12.46 -8.36 11.06
N GLY A 80 12.74 -9.66 11.01
CA GLY A 80 13.85 -10.25 11.74
C GLY A 80 15.17 -9.52 11.45
N THR A 81 16.06 -9.51 12.44
CA THR A 81 17.35 -8.83 12.31
C THR A 81 18.30 -9.62 11.41
N TRP A 82 18.74 -9.02 10.32
CA TRP A 82 19.77 -9.60 9.45
C TRP A 82 21.16 -9.39 10.08
N VAL A 83 21.80 -10.47 10.50
CA VAL A 83 23.20 -10.45 10.94
C VAL A 83 24.09 -10.63 9.71
N LYS A 84 24.95 -9.63 9.45
CA LYS A 84 25.97 -9.73 8.41
C LYS A 84 27.15 -10.55 8.95
N ILE A 85 27.31 -11.77 8.47
CA ILE A 85 28.53 -12.54 8.70
C ILE A 85 29.64 -11.94 7.81
N SER A 86 30.77 -11.60 8.42
CA SER A 86 31.96 -11.21 7.68
C SER A 86 32.62 -12.47 7.13
N GLU A 87 32.86 -12.51 5.83
CA GLU A 87 33.60 -13.60 5.19
C GLU A 87 35.09 -13.42 5.46
N ASN A 88 35.63 -14.24 6.36
CA ASN A 88 37.04 -14.30 6.73
C ASN A 88 37.28 -15.77 7.15
N GLN A 89 38.24 -16.56 6.66
CA GLN A 89 39.49 -16.32 5.96
C GLN A 89 39.85 -17.58 5.15
N GLU A 90 40.62 -17.45 4.06
CA GLU A 90 41.31 -18.58 3.43
C GLU A 90 42.19 -19.29 4.46
N VAL A 91 41.90 -20.57 4.72
CA VAL A 91 42.83 -21.46 5.41
C VAL A 91 43.98 -21.77 4.46
N LYS A 92 45.18 -21.42 4.89
CA LYS A 92 46.42 -21.57 4.12
C LYS A 92 47.00 -22.97 4.28
#